data_AF-A0A1I2AZ29-F1
#
_entry.id   AF-A0A1I2AZ29-F1
#
_cell.length_a   1.000
_cell.length_b   1.000
_cell.length_c   1.000
_cell.angle_alpha   90.00
_cell.angle_beta   90.00
_cell.angle_gamma   90.00
#
_symmetry.space_group_name_H-M   'P 1'
#
loop_
_entity.id
_entity.type
_entity.pdbx_description
1 polymer ?
#
loop_
_entity_poly.entity_id
_entity_poly.type
_entity_poly.pdbx_seq_one_letter_code
_entity_poly.pdbx_strand_id
1 'polypeptide(L)'
;MFSPRAFVRVWLPIAAFTALHYGTGMEHDWAHDVLRRMYYLPIVLAAFDHGLRGGLLAAAVSSLVYLPHAFSLSPGHHHDPGGGVDKALEVLLYNLVGATAGLLADRERSRRRELQRALADQQRLTRELVRAGRLSALGEVVAGLAHEIKNPLHALAGTAEVVGPLIPPDADERRMWDIHVAELGRLSRLAERYLSFARPSPSELVALDLRRVAEQVAELCVAEARGKRVEVELDLPDTPVDIRGDRDQLASLGLHIAVNALRAIASTGRPGRLRPESRRANPRIATVNCPGQPAGQRPTRVSNRWAMSRGA
;
A
#
# COMPACT_ATOMS: atom_id res chain seq x y z
N MET A 1 -30.95 -17.35 4.51
CA MET A 1 -32.31 -17.84 4.24
C MET A 1 -33.01 -18.48 5.45
N PHE A 2 -32.25 -18.95 6.44
CA PHE A 2 -32.80 -19.51 7.69
C PHE A 2 -32.59 -18.57 8.90
N SER A 3 -32.52 -17.25 8.66
CA SER A 3 -32.42 -16.28 9.75
C SER A 3 -33.80 -15.91 10.29
N PRO A 4 -33.92 -15.40 11.53
CA PRO A 4 -35.21 -14.95 12.08
C PRO A 4 -35.92 -13.92 11.19
N ARG A 5 -35.16 -13.03 10.56
CA ARG A 5 -35.70 -12.04 9.61
C ARG A 5 -36.22 -12.68 8.33
N ALA A 6 -35.51 -13.68 7.79
CA ALA A 6 -35.97 -14.42 6.61
C ALA A 6 -37.22 -15.26 6.93
N PHE A 7 -37.31 -15.81 8.14
CA PHE A 7 -38.51 -16.49 8.60
C PHE A 7 -39.73 -15.57 8.57
N VAL A 8 -39.64 -14.39 9.17
CA VAL A 8 -40.74 -13.42 9.21
C VAL A 8 -41.10 -12.86 7.83
N ARG A 9 -40.11 -12.58 6.97
CA ARG A 9 -40.33 -11.89 5.68
C ARG A 9 -40.66 -12.82 4.53
N VAL A 10 -40.29 -14.10 4.61
CA VAL A 10 -40.41 -15.05 3.49
C VAL A 10 -41.23 -16.26 3.93
N TRP A 11 -40.79 -16.99 4.95
CA TRP A 11 -41.38 -18.29 5.27
C TRP A 11 -42.73 -18.22 5.97
N LEU A 12 -42.92 -17.28 6.92
CA LEU A 12 -44.18 -17.07 7.62
C LEU A 12 -45.31 -16.65 6.66
N PRO A 13 -45.11 -15.69 5.73
CA PRO A 13 -46.10 -15.38 4.69
C PRO A 13 -46.42 -16.58 3.79
N ILE A 14 -45.41 -17.32 3.31
CA ILE A 14 -45.62 -18.52 2.49
C ILE A 14 -46.49 -19.54 3.24
N ALA A 15 -46.19 -19.80 4.52
CA ALA A 15 -46.96 -20.72 5.35
C ALA A 15 -48.39 -20.21 5.60
N ALA A 16 -48.56 -18.93 5.90
CA ALA A 16 -49.87 -18.31 6.14
C ALA A 16 -50.76 -18.34 4.89
N PHE A 17 -50.22 -17.98 3.71
CA PHE A 17 -50.96 -18.04 2.45
C PHE A 17 -51.33 -19.47 2.07
N THR A 18 -50.44 -20.42 2.34
CA THR A 18 -50.74 -21.85 2.15
C THR A 18 -51.89 -22.30 3.03
N ALA A 19 -51.84 -22.02 4.33
CA ALA A 19 -52.90 -22.42 5.24
C ALA A 19 -54.25 -21.81 4.86
N LEU A 20 -54.25 -20.53 4.50
CA LEU A 20 -55.47 -19.82 4.08
C LEU A 20 -56.00 -20.33 2.74
N HIS A 21 -55.11 -20.69 1.81
CA HIS A 21 -55.50 -21.24 0.50
C HIS A 21 -56.13 -22.62 0.62
N TYR A 22 -55.58 -23.51 1.45
CA TYR A 22 -56.17 -24.83 1.70
C TYR A 22 -57.44 -24.76 2.55
N GLY A 23 -57.62 -23.70 3.36
CA GLY A 23 -58.80 -23.49 4.19
C GLY A 23 -59.96 -22.77 3.50
N THR A 24 -59.77 -22.25 2.29
CA THR A 24 -60.82 -21.54 1.55
C THR A 24 -61.65 -22.55 0.74
N GLY A 25 -62.98 -22.44 0.83
CA GLY A 25 -63.91 -23.33 0.13
C GLY A 25 -64.23 -22.87 -1.30
N MET A 26 -64.71 -23.79 -2.15
CA MET A 26 -64.96 -23.58 -3.59
C MET A 26 -66.04 -22.53 -3.93
N GLU A 27 -66.71 -21.95 -2.94
CA GLU A 27 -67.68 -20.87 -3.16
C GLU A 27 -66.99 -19.50 -3.35
N HIS A 28 -65.68 -19.43 -3.09
CA HIS A 28 -64.90 -18.19 -3.06
C HIS A 28 -63.74 -18.22 -4.07
N ASP A 29 -64.03 -18.43 -5.35
CA ASP A 29 -63.03 -18.49 -6.44
C ASP A 29 -62.08 -17.29 -6.44
N TRP A 30 -62.61 -16.08 -6.19
CA TRP A 30 -61.82 -14.85 -6.13
C TRP A 30 -60.76 -14.88 -5.02
N ALA A 31 -61.03 -15.56 -3.90
CA ALA A 31 -60.11 -15.65 -2.78
C ALA A 31 -58.94 -16.59 -3.11
N HIS A 32 -59.19 -17.72 -3.80
CA HIS A 32 -58.13 -18.60 -4.29
C HIS A 32 -57.19 -17.86 -5.26
N ASP A 33 -57.74 -17.04 -6.16
CA ASP A 33 -56.95 -16.22 -7.11
C ASP A 33 -56.07 -15.17 -6.41
N VAL A 34 -56.63 -14.47 -5.43
CA VAL A 34 -55.88 -13.47 -4.65
C VAL A 34 -54.74 -14.14 -3.88
N LEU A 35 -55.01 -15.25 -3.21
CA LEU A 35 -54.02 -15.98 -2.40
C LEU A 35 -52.87 -16.53 -3.26
N ARG A 36 -53.18 -17.01 -4.47
CA ARG A 36 -52.17 -17.41 -5.45
C ARG A 36 -51.23 -16.25 -5.78
N ARG A 37 -51.77 -15.07 -6.08
CA ARG A 37 -50.97 -13.86 -6.35
C ARG A 37 -50.17 -13.37 -5.14
N MET A 38 -50.57 -13.68 -3.91
CA MET A 38 -49.83 -13.28 -2.71
C MET A 38 -48.47 -13.97 -2.57
N TYR A 39 -48.23 -15.12 -3.21
CA TYR A 39 -46.92 -15.79 -3.19
C TYR A 39 -45.81 -15.01 -3.92
N TYR A 40 -46.14 -14.10 -4.85
CA TYR A 40 -45.13 -13.27 -5.52
C TYR A 40 -44.37 -12.39 -4.53
N LEU A 41 -45.03 -11.88 -3.49
CA LEU A 41 -44.43 -10.95 -2.54
C LEU A 41 -43.25 -11.57 -1.76
N PRO A 42 -43.40 -12.72 -1.05
CA PRO A 42 -42.28 -13.35 -0.37
C PRO A 42 -41.19 -13.86 -1.32
N ILE A 43 -41.53 -14.27 -2.55
CA ILE A 43 -40.54 -14.67 -3.57
C ILE A 43 -39.65 -13.49 -3.95
N VAL A 44 -40.26 -12.34 -4.26
CA VAL A 44 -39.52 -11.12 -4.59
C VAL A 44 -38.69 -10.65 -3.39
N LEU A 45 -39.23 -10.66 -2.18
CA LEU A 45 -38.48 -10.31 -0.97
C LEU A 45 -37.28 -11.24 -0.74
N ALA A 46 -37.44 -12.54 -0.97
CA ALA A 46 -36.33 -13.50 -0.89
C ALA A 46 -35.25 -13.23 -1.95
N ALA A 47 -35.64 -12.85 -3.17
CA ALA A 47 -34.72 -12.43 -4.22
C ALA A 47 -33.94 -11.16 -3.84
N PHE A 48 -34.62 -10.14 -3.32
CA PHE A 48 -33.96 -8.90 -2.87
C PHE A 48 -33.04 -9.12 -1.68
N ASP A 49 -33.43 -9.94 -0.71
CA ASP A 49 -32.61 -10.17 0.47
C ASP A 49 -31.45 -11.12 0.17
N HIS A 50 -31.64 -12.16 -0.64
CA HIS A 50 -30.74 -13.31 -0.74
C HIS A 50 -30.31 -13.66 -2.18
N GLY A 51 -30.66 -12.83 -3.15
CA GLY A 51 -30.17 -12.92 -4.51
C GLY A 51 -30.88 -14.00 -5.30
N LEU A 52 -30.22 -14.48 -6.36
CA LEU A 52 -30.76 -15.53 -7.20
C LEU A 52 -31.11 -16.80 -6.43
N ARG A 53 -30.24 -17.20 -5.48
CA ARG A 53 -30.47 -18.39 -4.65
C ARG A 53 -31.71 -18.24 -3.77
N GLY A 54 -31.93 -17.04 -3.23
CA GLY A 54 -33.10 -16.74 -2.41
C GLY A 54 -34.40 -16.76 -3.21
N GLY A 55 -34.41 -16.06 -4.33
CA GLY A 55 -35.58 -16.01 -5.21
C GLY A 55 -35.98 -17.39 -5.73
N LEU A 56 -35.00 -18.18 -6.21
CA LEU A 56 -35.25 -19.54 -6.71
C LEU A 56 -35.73 -20.49 -5.61
N LEU A 57 -35.13 -20.45 -4.41
CA LEU A 57 -35.55 -21.35 -3.33
C LEU A 57 -36.97 -21.01 -2.85
N ALA A 58 -37.30 -19.72 -2.70
CA ALA A 58 -38.64 -19.30 -2.30
C ALA A 58 -39.68 -19.66 -3.37
N ALA A 59 -39.34 -19.47 -4.65
CA ALA A 59 -40.20 -19.86 -5.77
C ALA A 59 -40.41 -21.37 -5.85
N ALA A 60 -39.35 -22.16 -5.68
CA ALA A 60 -39.41 -23.62 -5.70
C ALA A 60 -40.27 -24.17 -4.55
N VAL A 61 -40.10 -23.65 -3.33
CA VAL A 61 -40.93 -24.05 -2.18
C VAL A 61 -42.38 -23.63 -2.38
N SER A 62 -42.63 -22.41 -2.86
CA SER A 62 -44.00 -21.94 -3.15
C SER A 62 -44.67 -22.82 -4.22
N SER A 63 -43.92 -23.21 -5.25
CA SER A 63 -44.38 -24.14 -6.29
C SER A 63 -44.69 -25.53 -5.72
N LEU A 64 -43.80 -26.08 -4.89
CA LEU A 64 -43.94 -27.40 -4.29
C LEU A 64 -45.15 -27.49 -3.37
N VAL A 65 -45.42 -26.44 -2.59
CA VAL A 65 -46.54 -26.38 -1.66
C VAL A 65 -47.88 -26.19 -2.38
N TYR A 66 -47.87 -25.52 -3.54
CA TYR A 66 -49.05 -25.32 -4.39
C TYR A 66 -49.41 -26.58 -5.23
N LEU A 67 -48.42 -27.36 -5.65
CA LEU A 67 -48.59 -28.51 -6.57
C LEU A 67 -49.69 -29.53 -6.17
N PRO A 68 -49.77 -29.99 -4.90
CA PRO A 68 -50.77 -30.98 -4.49
C PRO A 68 -52.20 -30.48 -4.64
N HIS A 69 -52.41 -29.17 -4.45
CA HIS A 69 -53.69 -28.50 -4.62
C HIS A 69 -54.02 -28.29 -6.10
N ALA A 70 -53.02 -27.91 -6.91
CA ALA A 70 -53.19 -27.67 -8.34
C ALA A 70 -53.65 -28.91 -9.11
N PHE A 71 -53.08 -30.08 -8.82
CA PHE A 71 -53.32 -31.32 -9.57
C PHE A 71 -54.22 -32.33 -8.83
N SER A 72 -54.99 -31.90 -7.83
CA SER A 72 -55.95 -32.74 -7.11
C SER A 72 -55.35 -34.03 -6.51
N LEU A 73 -54.08 -33.98 -6.09
CA LEU A 73 -53.36 -35.11 -5.48
C LEU A 73 -53.69 -35.28 -3.97
N SER A 74 -54.50 -34.38 -3.42
CA SER A 74 -54.90 -34.40 -2.00
C SER A 74 -56.12 -35.30 -1.78
N PRO A 75 -56.14 -36.19 -0.77
CA PRO A 75 -57.28 -37.04 -0.49
C PRO A 75 -58.43 -36.20 0.08
N GLY A 76 -59.50 -36.00 -0.69
CA GLY A 76 -60.64 -35.16 -0.31
C GLY A 76 -60.89 -34.08 -1.37
N HIS A 77 -61.95 -34.30 -2.15
CA HIS A 77 -62.41 -33.55 -3.32
C HIS A 77 -62.42 -32.01 -3.18
N HIS A 78 -61.37 -31.33 -3.68
CA HIS A 78 -61.39 -29.87 -3.90
C HIS A 78 -60.82 -29.58 -5.29
N HIS A 79 -61.70 -29.18 -6.22
CA HIS A 79 -61.32 -28.73 -7.56
C HIS A 79 -61.01 -27.22 -7.48
N ASP A 80 -59.74 -26.84 -7.63
CA ASP A 80 -59.40 -25.44 -7.91
C ASP A 80 -60.04 -25.07 -9.29
N PRO A 81 -60.88 -24.03 -9.36
CA PRO A 81 -61.74 -23.67 -10.50
C PRO A 81 -60.97 -23.32 -11.79
N GLY A 82 -59.65 -23.08 -11.69
CA GLY A 82 -58.80 -22.80 -12.85
C GLY A 82 -58.47 -24.04 -13.71
N GLY A 83 -58.25 -23.82 -15.00
CA GLY A 83 -57.81 -24.89 -15.91
C GLY A 83 -56.40 -25.38 -15.58
N GLY A 84 -56.07 -26.63 -15.95
CA GLY A 84 -54.72 -27.19 -15.73
C GLY A 84 -53.59 -26.37 -16.34
N VAL A 85 -53.88 -25.63 -17.43
CA VAL A 85 -52.95 -24.70 -18.07
C VAL A 85 -52.66 -23.49 -17.18
N ASP A 86 -53.67 -22.89 -16.55
CA ASP A 86 -53.50 -21.72 -15.68
C ASP A 86 -52.60 -22.05 -14.48
N LYS A 87 -52.77 -23.25 -13.92
CA LYS A 87 -51.98 -23.75 -12.79
C LYS A 87 -50.52 -23.98 -13.16
N ALA A 88 -50.29 -24.55 -14.35
CA ALA A 88 -48.93 -24.74 -14.87
C ALA A 88 -48.25 -23.39 -15.17
N LEU A 89 -48.99 -22.42 -15.72
CA LEU A 89 -48.50 -21.07 -15.95
C LEU A 89 -48.13 -20.36 -14.64
N GLU A 90 -48.88 -20.55 -13.56
CA GLU A 90 -48.56 -19.95 -12.27
C GLU A 90 -47.23 -20.46 -11.70
N VAL A 91 -47.02 -21.78 -11.70
CA VAL A 91 -45.76 -22.39 -11.24
C VAL A 91 -44.59 -21.88 -12.07
N LEU A 92 -44.78 -21.80 -13.40
CA LEU A 92 -43.78 -21.22 -14.29
C LEU A 92 -43.50 -19.75 -13.94
N LEU A 93 -44.53 -18.97 -13.65
CA LEU A 93 -44.42 -17.56 -13.32
C LEU A 93 -43.72 -17.33 -11.96
N TYR A 94 -43.98 -18.13 -10.92
CA TYR A 94 -43.23 -18.08 -9.66
C TYR A 94 -41.73 -18.26 -9.88
N ASN A 95 -41.33 -19.29 -10.63
CA ASN A 95 -39.93 -19.58 -10.90
C ASN A 95 -39.29 -18.49 -11.77
N LEU A 96 -40.02 -17.98 -12.76
CA LEU A 96 -39.56 -16.87 -13.60
C LEU A 96 -39.37 -15.58 -12.78
N VAL A 97 -40.31 -15.24 -11.89
CA VAL A 97 -40.21 -14.07 -11.01
C VAL A 97 -39.04 -14.23 -10.03
N GLY A 98 -38.91 -15.39 -9.39
CA GLY A 98 -37.79 -15.69 -8.48
C GLY A 98 -36.42 -15.58 -9.18
N ALA A 99 -36.32 -16.11 -10.40
CA ALA A 99 -35.09 -16.05 -11.19
C ALA A 99 -34.77 -14.62 -11.64
N THR A 100 -35.73 -13.91 -12.22
CA THR A 100 -35.54 -12.55 -12.77
C THR A 100 -35.26 -11.53 -11.67
N ALA A 101 -36.08 -11.51 -10.61
CA ALA A 101 -35.87 -10.63 -9.46
C ALA A 101 -34.53 -10.94 -8.78
N GLY A 102 -34.18 -12.22 -8.67
CA GLY A 102 -32.92 -12.66 -8.07
C GLY A 102 -31.69 -12.23 -8.86
N LEU A 103 -31.70 -12.43 -10.18
CA LEU A 103 -30.65 -11.96 -11.09
C LEU A 103 -30.50 -10.44 -11.07
N LEU A 104 -31.61 -9.70 -11.07
CA LEU A 104 -31.60 -8.24 -11.00
C LEU A 104 -31.02 -7.76 -9.67
N ALA A 105 -31.44 -8.36 -8.56
CA ALA A 105 -30.94 -8.01 -7.22
C ALA A 105 -29.43 -8.30 -7.07
N ASP A 106 -28.93 -9.37 -7.68
CA ASP A 106 -27.49 -9.69 -7.67
C ASP A 106 -26.69 -8.74 -8.56
N ARG A 107 -27.20 -8.41 -9.76
CA ARG A 107 -26.56 -7.43 -10.66
C ARG A 107 -26.46 -6.06 -10.00
N GLU A 108 -27.54 -5.59 -9.38
CA GLU A 108 -27.57 -4.31 -8.69
C GLU A 108 -26.60 -4.28 -7.49
N ARG A 109 -26.56 -5.35 -6.69
CA ARG A 109 -25.61 -5.46 -5.58
C ARG A 109 -24.16 -5.45 -6.05
N SER A 110 -23.84 -6.13 -7.13
CA SER A 110 -22.49 -6.13 -7.69
C SER A 110 -22.09 -4.74 -8.20
N ARG A 111 -22.95 -4.06 -8.97
CA ARG A 111 -22.70 -2.68 -9.44
C ARG A 111 -22.48 -1.69 -8.29
N ARG A 112 -23.32 -1.76 -7.25
CA ARG A 112 -23.17 -0.89 -6.06
C ARG A 112 -21.84 -1.12 -5.36
N ARG A 113 -21.41 -2.39 -5.23
CA ARG A 113 -20.12 -2.74 -4.62
C ARG A 113 -18.94 -2.25 -5.47
N GLU A 114 -19.03 -2.40 -6.78
CA GLU A 114 -18.02 -1.88 -7.72
C GLU A 114 -17.91 -0.35 -7.63
N LEU A 115 -19.04 0.36 -7.65
CA LEU A 115 -19.07 1.81 -7.51
C LEU A 115 -18.49 2.27 -6.17
N GLN A 116 -18.85 1.61 -5.06
CA GLN A 116 -18.31 1.93 -3.74
C GLN A 116 -16.80 1.72 -3.67
N ARG A 117 -16.28 0.65 -4.28
CA ARG A 117 -14.84 0.39 -4.36
C ARG A 117 -14.14 1.45 -5.20
N ALA A 118 -14.67 1.76 -6.39
CA ALA A 118 -14.12 2.79 -7.27
C ALA A 118 -14.07 4.16 -6.58
N LEU A 119 -15.12 4.55 -5.85
CA LEU A 119 -15.13 5.79 -5.07
C LEU A 119 -14.10 5.79 -3.94
N ALA A 120 -13.96 4.67 -3.21
CA ALA A 120 -12.97 4.55 -2.14
C ALA A 120 -11.53 4.66 -2.70
N ASP A 121 -11.26 4.01 -3.83
CA ASP A 121 -9.96 4.07 -4.51
C ASP A 121 -9.67 5.47 -5.04
N GLN A 122 -10.65 6.15 -5.66
CA GLN A 122 -10.52 7.52 -6.12
C GLN A 122 -10.20 8.48 -4.97
N GLN A 123 -10.89 8.36 -3.83
CA GLN A 123 -10.61 9.17 -2.65
C GLN A 123 -9.20 8.92 -2.11
N ARG A 124 -8.75 7.66 -2.09
CA ARG A 124 -7.40 7.31 -1.66
C ARG A 124 -6.34 7.95 -2.58
N LEU A 125 -6.48 7.79 -3.89
CA LEU A 125 -5.57 8.36 -4.88
C LEU A 125 -5.53 9.89 -4.80
N THR A 126 -6.68 10.53 -4.62
CA THR A 126 -6.75 11.99 -4.46
C THR A 126 -5.98 12.46 -3.22
N ARG A 127 -6.09 11.75 -2.09
CA ARG A 127 -5.32 12.08 -0.88
C ARG A 127 -3.81 11.90 -1.09
N GLU A 128 -3.41 10.83 -1.77
CA GLU A 128 -2.01 10.58 -2.11
C GLU A 128 -1.45 11.67 -3.04
N LEU A 129 -2.21 12.10 -4.05
CA LEU A 129 -1.85 13.20 -4.94
C LEU A 129 -1.74 14.55 -4.21
N VAL A 130 -2.69 14.88 -3.33
CA VAL A 130 -2.61 16.12 -2.52
C VAL A 130 -1.39 16.10 -1.62
N ARG A 131 -1.07 14.96 -1.00
CA ARG A 131 0.12 14.82 -0.15
C ARG A 131 1.40 14.97 -0.96
N ALA A 132 1.48 14.34 -2.12
CA ALA A 132 2.62 14.45 -3.04
C ALA A 132 2.79 15.90 -3.52
N GLY A 133 1.70 16.57 -3.93
CA GLY A 133 1.72 17.98 -4.34
C GLY A 133 2.19 18.92 -3.24
N ARG A 134 1.74 18.72 -1.98
CA ARG A 134 2.23 19.49 -0.83
C ARG A 134 3.72 19.29 -0.57
N LEU A 135 4.20 18.04 -0.65
CA LEU A 135 5.62 17.74 -0.48
C LEU A 135 6.46 18.36 -1.59
N SER A 136 5.98 18.33 -2.83
CA SER A 136 6.65 18.96 -3.97
C SER A 136 6.76 20.47 -3.80
N ALA A 137 5.67 21.15 -3.44
CA ALA A 137 5.67 22.59 -3.19
C ALA A 137 6.57 22.98 -2.01
N LEU A 138 6.55 22.19 -0.92
CA LEU A 138 7.50 22.36 0.19
C LEU A 138 8.95 22.17 -0.26
N GLY A 139 9.22 21.18 -1.11
CA GLY A 139 10.54 20.94 -1.69
C GLY A 139 11.05 22.15 -2.49
N GLU A 140 10.21 22.73 -3.33
CA GLU A 140 10.54 23.91 -4.14
C GLU A 140 10.85 25.14 -3.28
N VAL A 141 10.03 25.42 -2.28
CA VAL A 141 10.25 26.53 -1.33
C VAL A 141 11.53 26.32 -0.53
N VAL A 142 11.74 25.12 0.00
CA VAL A 142 12.94 24.81 0.80
C VAL A 142 14.20 24.80 -0.08
N ALA A 143 14.10 24.46 -1.37
CA ALA A 143 15.22 24.55 -2.32
C ALA A 143 15.66 26.00 -2.57
N GLY A 144 14.74 26.97 -2.60
CA GLY A 144 15.07 28.39 -2.64
C GLY A 144 15.75 28.85 -1.34
N LEU A 145 15.15 28.52 -0.20
CA LEU A 145 15.71 28.77 1.13
C LEU A 145 17.07 28.12 1.35
N ALA A 146 17.35 27.00 0.69
CA ALA A 146 18.62 26.29 0.76
C ALA A 146 19.80 27.20 0.41
N HIS A 147 19.66 27.93 -0.69
CA HIS A 147 20.70 28.79 -1.20
C HIS A 147 20.87 30.00 -0.28
N GLU A 148 19.76 30.56 0.19
CA GLU A 148 19.75 31.69 1.12
C GLU A 148 20.32 31.37 2.50
N ILE A 149 20.20 30.13 2.99
CA ILE A 149 20.81 29.68 4.26
C ILE A 149 22.29 29.32 4.08
N LYS A 150 22.66 28.70 2.96
CA LYS A 150 24.07 28.37 2.67
C LYS A 150 24.93 29.62 2.59
N ASN A 151 24.42 30.70 2.01
CA ASN A 151 25.15 31.95 1.82
C ASN A 151 25.71 32.56 3.13
N PRO A 152 24.91 32.84 4.19
CA PRO A 152 25.42 33.37 5.44
C PRO A 152 26.30 32.37 6.19
N LEU A 153 26.04 31.06 6.11
CA LEU A 153 26.91 30.05 6.72
C LEU A 153 28.28 29.99 6.06
N HIS A 154 28.35 30.08 4.72
CA HIS A 154 29.62 30.17 4.00
C HIS A 154 30.36 31.47 4.31
N ALA A 155 29.66 32.61 4.39
CA ALA A 155 30.27 33.88 4.77
C ALA A 155 30.88 33.81 6.19
N LEU A 156 30.14 33.27 7.16
CA LEU A 156 30.61 33.08 8.53
C LEU A 156 31.79 32.10 8.61
N ALA A 157 31.73 30.99 7.87
CA ALA A 157 32.84 30.05 7.78
C ALA A 157 34.09 30.69 7.18
N GLY A 158 33.94 31.48 6.11
CA GLY A 158 35.04 32.21 5.49
C GLY A 158 35.66 33.24 6.43
N THR A 159 34.84 34.01 7.17
CA THR A 159 35.37 34.90 8.22
C THR A 159 36.09 34.12 9.33
N ALA A 160 35.59 32.94 9.67
CA ALA A 160 36.21 32.12 10.69
C ALA A 160 37.56 31.53 10.23
N GLU A 161 37.69 31.24 8.95
CA GLU A 161 38.94 30.75 8.36
C GLU A 161 40.02 31.85 8.29
N VAL A 162 39.60 33.11 8.12
CA VAL A 162 40.50 34.29 8.14
C VAL A 162 40.91 34.70 9.56
N VAL A 163 39.96 34.70 10.51
CA VAL A 163 40.20 35.20 11.88
C VAL A 163 40.89 34.14 12.75
N GLY A 164 40.63 32.85 12.56
CA GLY A 164 41.20 31.79 13.39
C GLY A 164 42.74 31.80 13.45
N PRO A 165 43.46 31.95 12.32
CA PRO A 165 44.91 32.08 12.31
C PRO A 165 45.45 33.32 13.05
N LEU A 166 44.64 34.37 13.23
CA LEU A 166 45.02 35.59 13.95
C LEU A 166 44.94 35.44 15.47
N ILE A 167 44.31 34.36 15.97
CA ILE A 167 44.17 34.08 17.41
C ILE A 167 45.29 33.13 17.87
N PRO A 168 46.18 33.57 18.79
CA PRO A 168 47.26 32.72 19.31
C PRO A 168 46.73 31.40 19.88
N PRO A 169 47.44 30.27 19.69
CA PRO A 169 46.96 28.95 20.14
C PRO A 169 46.82 28.81 21.67
N ASP A 170 47.53 29.64 22.41
CA ASP A 170 47.64 29.70 23.87
C ASP A 170 46.78 30.82 24.49
N ALA A 171 46.05 31.59 23.67
CA ALA A 171 45.11 32.60 24.13
C ALA A 171 43.82 31.98 24.70
N ASP A 172 43.25 32.59 25.74
CA ASP A 172 41.99 32.12 26.33
C ASP A 172 40.83 32.16 25.31
N GLU A 173 40.86 33.12 24.38
CA GLU A 173 39.88 33.28 23.30
C GLU A 173 39.91 32.12 22.29
N ARG A 174 41.05 31.42 22.16
CA ARG A 174 41.21 30.30 21.20
C ARG A 174 40.22 29.18 21.48
N ARG A 175 40.02 28.86 22.75
CA ARG A 175 39.12 27.79 23.17
C ARG A 175 37.67 28.12 22.84
N MET A 176 37.27 29.38 23.01
CA MET A 176 35.93 29.86 22.67
C MET A 176 35.73 29.92 21.15
N TRP A 177 36.76 30.35 20.41
CA TRP A 177 36.77 30.35 18.96
C TRP A 177 36.55 28.96 18.36
N ASP A 178 37.31 27.97 18.82
CA ASP A 178 37.20 26.59 18.32
C ASP A 178 35.80 26.00 18.55
N ILE A 179 35.13 26.37 19.65
CA ILE A 179 33.73 25.99 19.91
C ILE A 179 32.79 26.61 18.87
N HIS A 180 32.95 27.89 18.56
CA HIS A 180 32.12 28.56 17.55
C HIS A 180 32.31 27.98 16.14
N VAL A 181 33.55 27.67 15.76
CA VAL A 181 33.86 27.01 14.48
C VAL A 181 33.22 25.62 14.40
N ALA A 182 33.33 24.83 15.48
CA ALA A 182 32.69 23.53 15.56
C ALA A 182 31.16 23.61 15.42
N GLU A 183 30.54 24.64 16.00
CA GLU A 183 29.10 24.88 15.93
C GLU A 183 28.65 25.34 14.52
N LEU A 184 29.41 26.22 13.88
CA LEU A 184 29.20 26.60 12.47
C LEU A 184 29.23 25.38 11.55
N GLY A 185 30.22 24.51 11.71
CA GLY A 185 30.30 23.25 10.97
C GLY A 185 29.11 22.33 11.26
N ARG A 186 28.62 22.30 12.51
CA ARG A 186 27.42 21.53 12.88
C ARG A 186 26.16 22.09 12.21
N LEU A 187 26.00 23.41 12.15
CA LEU A 187 24.88 24.09 11.51
C LEU A 187 24.87 23.85 10.00
N SER A 188 26.01 23.95 9.31
CA SER A 188 26.12 23.62 7.88
C SER A 188 25.67 22.19 7.59
N ARG A 189 26.19 21.20 8.35
CA ARG A 189 25.76 19.79 8.19
C ARG A 189 24.28 19.57 8.51
N LEU A 190 23.70 20.36 9.41
CA LEU A 190 22.28 20.25 9.74
C LEU A 190 21.42 20.83 8.62
N ALA A 191 21.78 22.02 8.12
CA ALA A 191 21.13 22.65 6.98
C ALA A 191 21.18 21.73 5.76
N GLU A 192 22.34 21.18 5.40
CA GLU A 192 22.48 20.25 4.27
C GLU A 192 21.57 19.03 4.38
N ARG A 193 21.40 18.47 5.59
CA ARG A 193 20.50 17.32 5.82
C ARG A 193 19.02 17.67 5.68
N TYR A 194 18.60 18.86 6.08
CA TYR A 194 17.20 19.28 5.88
C TYR A 194 16.93 19.67 4.43
N LEU A 195 17.92 20.25 3.76
CA LEU A 195 17.80 20.70 2.36
C LEU A 195 17.88 19.52 1.38
N SER A 196 18.58 18.43 1.71
CA SER A 196 18.58 17.19 0.90
C SER A 196 17.22 16.49 0.89
N PHE A 197 16.35 16.72 1.87
CA PHE A 197 14.97 16.25 1.86
C PHE A 197 14.07 17.03 0.88
N ALA A 198 14.42 18.28 0.59
CA ALA A 198 13.63 19.20 -0.22
C ALA A 198 14.03 19.22 -1.70
N ARG A 199 15.30 18.94 -1.99
CA ARG A 199 15.78 18.69 -3.34
C ARG A 199 15.93 17.18 -3.56
N PRO A 200 14.99 16.51 -4.24
CA PRO A 200 15.43 15.53 -5.20
C PRO A 200 16.18 16.33 -6.27
N SER A 201 17.50 16.49 -6.12
CA SER A 201 18.33 17.09 -7.18
C SER A 201 17.96 16.40 -8.49
N PRO A 202 17.83 17.12 -9.62
CA PRO A 202 17.86 16.48 -10.93
C PRO A 202 19.24 15.82 -11.03
N SER A 203 19.31 14.57 -10.63
CA SER A 203 20.49 13.72 -10.73
C SER A 203 20.75 13.57 -12.21
N GLU A 204 21.80 14.21 -12.72
CA GLU A 204 22.30 13.87 -14.05
C GLU A 204 22.88 12.47 -13.96
N LEU A 205 22.07 11.49 -14.36
CA LEU A 205 22.46 10.09 -14.40
C LEU A 205 23.43 9.86 -15.55
N VAL A 206 24.71 10.11 -15.28
CA VAL A 206 25.82 9.85 -16.20
C VAL A 206 26.32 8.43 -16.07
N ALA A 207 26.85 7.87 -17.15
CA ALA A 207 27.58 6.60 -17.09
C ALA A 207 28.89 6.82 -16.32
N LEU A 208 29.12 6.02 -15.28
CA LEU A 208 30.31 6.10 -14.45
C LEU A 208 30.75 4.71 -13.97
N ASP A 209 32.05 4.55 -13.76
CA ASP A 209 32.63 3.36 -13.14
C ASP A 209 32.54 3.48 -11.62
N LEU A 210 31.76 2.60 -10.98
CA LEU A 210 31.53 2.62 -9.54
C LEU A 210 32.83 2.42 -8.73
N ARG A 211 33.86 1.78 -9.33
CA ARG A 211 35.17 1.60 -8.68
C ARG A 211 35.81 2.93 -8.30
N ARG A 212 35.73 3.93 -9.20
CA ARG A 212 36.27 5.28 -8.96
C ARG A 212 35.58 5.99 -7.80
N VAL A 213 34.28 5.74 -7.61
CA VAL A 213 33.53 6.30 -6.47
C VAL A 213 33.95 5.61 -5.18
N ALA A 214 34.15 4.28 -5.20
CA ALA A 214 34.62 3.53 -4.04
C ALA A 214 36.05 3.93 -3.62
N GLU A 215 36.95 4.15 -4.59
CA GLU A 215 38.31 4.67 -4.37
C GLU A 215 38.27 6.04 -3.68
N GLN A 216 37.50 6.99 -4.23
CA GLN A 216 37.34 8.32 -3.65
C GLN A 216 36.81 8.28 -2.21
N VAL A 217 35.81 7.43 -1.93
CA VAL A 217 35.26 7.26 -0.57
C VAL A 217 36.31 6.67 0.38
N ALA A 218 37.07 5.67 -0.07
CA ALA A 218 38.11 5.05 0.75
C ALA A 218 39.22 6.05 1.10
N GLU A 219 39.68 6.85 0.13
CA GLU A 219 40.67 7.91 0.34
C GLU A 219 40.22 8.91 1.41
N LEU A 220 38.98 9.39 1.32
CA LEU A 220 38.39 10.31 2.30
C LEU A 220 38.30 9.69 3.71
N CYS A 221 38.15 8.37 3.81
CA CYS A 221 38.07 7.67 5.09
C CYS A 221 39.44 7.32 5.70
N VAL A 222 40.56 7.39 4.96
CA VAL A 222 41.89 6.98 5.47
C VAL A 222 42.29 7.78 6.71
N ALA A 223 42.11 9.11 6.68
CA ALA A 223 42.48 9.98 7.79
C ALA A 223 41.63 9.68 9.05
N GLU A 224 40.32 9.51 8.87
CA GLU A 224 39.40 9.22 9.97
C GLU A 224 39.59 7.81 10.55
N ALA A 225 39.92 6.83 9.70
CA ALA A 225 40.20 5.45 10.10
C ALA A 225 41.49 5.32 10.91
N ARG A 226 42.56 6.05 10.52
CA ARG A 226 43.83 6.11 11.28
C ARG A 226 43.61 6.59 12.71
N GLY A 227 42.83 7.66 12.89
CA GLY A 227 42.48 8.18 14.21
C GLY A 227 41.69 7.20 15.09
N LYS A 228 41.06 6.19 14.48
CA LYS A 228 40.19 5.20 15.14
C LYS A 228 40.76 3.78 15.20
N ARG A 229 42.03 3.58 14.78
CA ARG A 229 42.70 2.27 14.68
C ARG A 229 41.94 1.26 13.80
N VAL A 230 41.34 1.73 12.71
CA VAL A 230 40.64 0.90 11.73
C VAL A 230 41.44 0.83 10.44
N GLU A 231 41.58 -0.37 9.88
CA GLU A 231 42.25 -0.60 8.58
C GLU A 231 41.21 -0.55 7.46
N VAL A 232 41.51 0.15 6.38
CA VAL A 232 40.63 0.24 5.19
C VAL A 232 41.28 -0.56 4.06
N GLU A 233 40.58 -1.54 3.52
CA GLU A 233 41.04 -2.38 2.42
C GLU A 233 39.99 -2.40 1.31
N LEU A 234 40.34 -1.94 0.11
CA LEU A 234 39.45 -1.96 -1.04
C LEU A 234 39.46 -3.34 -1.69
N ASP A 235 38.28 -3.89 -1.94
CA ASP A 235 38.10 -5.15 -2.66
C ASP A 235 37.24 -4.88 -3.91
N LEU A 236 37.94 -4.50 -4.98
CA LEU A 236 37.33 -4.07 -6.24
C LEU A 236 37.65 -5.07 -7.35
N PRO A 237 36.70 -5.37 -8.25
CA PRO A 237 36.95 -6.22 -9.40
C PRO A 237 37.85 -5.51 -10.43
N ASP A 238 38.68 -6.28 -11.12
CA ASP A 238 39.58 -5.77 -12.17
C ASP A 238 38.81 -5.19 -13.37
N THR A 239 37.57 -5.61 -13.57
CA THR A 239 36.68 -5.11 -14.64
C THR A 239 35.88 -3.88 -14.20
N PRO A 240 35.70 -2.86 -15.08
CA PRO A 240 34.82 -1.72 -14.82
C PRO A 240 33.40 -2.13 -14.39
N VAL A 241 32.87 -1.43 -13.38
CA VAL A 241 31.49 -1.62 -12.92
C VAL A 241 30.67 -0.40 -13.36
N ASP A 242 30.28 -0.41 -14.62
CA ASP A 242 29.53 0.70 -15.22
C ASP A 242 28.10 0.77 -14.69
N ILE A 243 27.74 1.92 -14.14
CA ILE A 243 26.39 2.26 -13.68
C ILE A 243 25.98 3.62 -14.23
N ARG A 244 24.67 3.89 -14.24
CA ARG A 244 24.14 5.25 -14.41
C ARG A 244 23.79 5.81 -13.05
N GLY A 245 24.39 6.94 -12.68
CA GLY A 245 24.24 7.53 -11.36
C GLY A 245 24.77 8.96 -11.30
N ASP A 246 24.41 9.67 -10.24
CA ASP A 246 25.06 10.93 -9.88
C ASP A 246 26.27 10.61 -9.00
N ARG A 247 27.46 11.01 -9.48
CA ARG A 247 28.74 10.73 -8.83
C ARG A 247 28.78 11.27 -7.40
N ASP A 248 28.32 12.49 -7.18
CA ASP A 248 28.42 13.18 -5.89
C ASP A 248 27.44 12.57 -4.89
N GLN A 249 26.24 12.19 -5.34
CA GLN A 249 25.26 11.48 -4.50
C GLN A 249 25.76 10.09 -4.09
N LEU A 250 26.36 9.34 -5.01
CA LEU A 250 26.91 8.02 -4.72
C LEU A 250 28.12 8.10 -3.79
N ALA A 251 29.01 9.09 -3.99
CA ALA A 251 30.13 9.35 -3.10
C ALA A 251 29.65 9.76 -1.69
N SER A 252 28.67 10.66 -1.61
CA SER A 252 28.08 11.10 -0.34
C SER A 252 27.41 9.95 0.43
N LEU A 253 26.65 9.09 -0.28
CA LEU A 253 26.05 7.89 0.29
C LEU A 253 27.12 6.92 0.79
N GLY A 254 28.13 6.64 -0.04
CA GLY A 254 29.25 5.77 0.31
C GLY A 254 29.99 6.26 1.55
N LEU A 255 30.28 7.56 1.61
CA LEU A 255 30.92 8.20 2.75
C LEU A 255 30.06 8.09 4.02
N HIS A 256 28.74 8.30 3.91
CA HIS A 256 27.85 8.17 5.05
C HIS A 256 27.83 6.75 5.63
N ILE A 257 27.83 5.73 4.76
CA ILE A 257 27.91 4.33 5.17
C ILE A 257 29.28 4.05 5.82
N ALA A 258 30.37 4.48 5.19
CA ALA A 258 31.73 4.26 5.68
C ALA A 258 31.97 4.91 7.05
N VAL A 259 31.56 6.16 7.24
CA VAL A 259 31.68 6.87 8.53
C VAL A 259 30.85 6.19 9.62
N ASN A 260 29.65 5.72 9.30
CA ASN A 260 28.83 4.96 10.25
C ASN A 260 29.49 3.63 10.63
N ALA A 261 30.08 2.92 9.67
CA ALA A 261 30.84 1.70 9.93
C ALA A 261 32.08 1.98 10.80
N LEU A 262 32.86 3.02 10.50
CA LEU A 262 34.02 3.42 11.31
C LEU A 262 33.63 3.75 12.76
N ARG A 263 32.51 4.44 12.97
CA ARG A 263 32.00 4.73 14.33
C ARG A 263 31.57 3.45 15.06
N ALA A 264 30.88 2.55 14.38
CA ALA A 264 30.46 1.27 14.95
C ALA A 264 31.68 0.43 15.36
N ILE A 265 32.70 0.33 14.50
CA ILE A 265 33.95 -0.38 14.81
C ILE A 265 34.66 0.29 15.98
N ALA A 266 34.86 1.61 15.94
CA ALA A 266 35.55 2.34 16.99
C ALA A 266 34.87 2.18 18.37
N SER A 267 33.54 2.07 18.41
CA SER A 267 32.78 1.87 19.65
C SER A 267 33.08 0.53 20.34
N THR A 268 33.65 -0.44 19.63
CA THR A 268 34.07 -1.73 20.21
C THR A 268 35.40 -1.65 20.96
N GLY A 269 36.15 -0.55 20.81
CA GLY A 269 37.48 -0.37 21.42
C GLY A 269 38.57 -1.27 20.84
N ARG A 270 38.30 -2.05 19.79
CA ARG A 270 39.23 -3.00 19.15
C ARG A 270 39.60 -2.54 17.73
N PRO A 271 40.77 -2.92 17.22
CA PRO A 271 41.08 -2.76 15.81
C PRO A 271 40.06 -3.51 14.95
N GLY A 272 39.63 -2.90 13.86
CA GLY A 272 38.73 -3.52 12.90
C GLY A 272 39.15 -3.21 11.47
N ARG A 273 38.48 -3.85 10.52
CA ARG A 273 38.75 -3.70 9.09
C ARG A 273 37.47 -3.25 8.39
N LEU A 274 37.57 -2.26 7.51
CA LEU A 274 36.50 -1.83 6.61
C LEU A 274 36.85 -2.30 5.20
N ARG A 275 35.99 -3.12 4.58
CA ARG A 275 36.18 -3.61 3.19
C ARG A 275 35.06 -3.15 2.26
N PRO A 276 35.20 -2.05 1.51
CA PRO A 276 34.25 -1.71 0.47
C PRO A 276 34.35 -2.71 -0.69
N GLU A 277 33.26 -3.41 -0.97
CA GLU A 277 33.15 -4.34 -2.10
C GLU A 277 32.28 -3.74 -3.21
N SER A 278 32.63 -3.95 -4.49
CA SER A 278 31.71 -3.70 -5.61
C SER A 278 31.51 -4.99 -6.42
N ARG A 279 30.24 -5.41 -6.59
CA ARG A 279 29.92 -6.64 -7.34
C ARG A 279 28.79 -6.39 -8.32
N ARG A 280 28.95 -6.89 -9.55
CA ARG A 280 27.90 -6.89 -10.57
C ARG A 280 26.87 -7.98 -10.23
N ALA A 281 25.76 -7.62 -9.57
CA ALA A 281 24.72 -8.56 -9.16
C ALA A 281 23.47 -8.42 -10.04
N ASN A 282 23.44 -9.12 -11.18
CA ASN A 282 22.40 -8.97 -12.22
C ASN A 282 22.30 -7.51 -12.75
N PRO A 283 21.69 -7.22 -13.91
CA PRO A 283 21.77 -5.89 -14.54
C PRO A 283 20.99 -4.76 -13.82
N ARG A 284 20.72 -4.89 -12.51
CA ARG A 284 19.93 -3.92 -11.74
C ARG A 284 20.44 -3.58 -10.34
N ILE A 285 21.50 -4.22 -9.82
CA ILE A 285 21.91 -4.00 -8.43
C ILE A 285 23.43 -3.94 -8.30
N ALA A 286 23.95 -2.80 -7.86
CA ALA A 286 25.27 -2.68 -7.27
C ALA A 286 25.12 -2.72 -5.74
N THR A 287 25.96 -3.50 -5.07
CA THR A 287 25.92 -3.68 -3.62
C THR A 287 27.26 -3.22 -3.07
N VAL A 288 27.26 -2.26 -2.14
CA VAL A 288 28.44 -1.87 -1.36
C VAL A 288 28.31 -2.56 -0.02
N ASN A 289 29.21 -3.52 0.23
CA ASN A 289 29.27 -4.22 1.51
C ASN A 289 30.33 -3.54 2.38
N CYS A 290 30.09 -3.40 3.68
CA CYS A 290 31.07 -2.89 4.64
C CYS A 290 31.08 -3.85 5.84
N PRO A 291 31.93 -4.90 5.84
CA PRO A 291 32.07 -5.72 7.01
C PRO A 291 32.80 -4.93 8.10
N GLY A 292 32.25 -4.92 9.30
CA GLY A 292 32.86 -4.36 10.50
C GLY A 292 32.40 -5.17 11.70
N GLN A 293 32.95 -6.38 11.87
CA GLN A 293 32.72 -7.19 13.07
C GLN A 293 34.00 -7.91 13.53
N PRO A 294 34.17 -8.16 14.84
CA PRO A 294 35.32 -8.84 15.40
C PRO A 294 35.44 -10.28 14.89
N ALA A 295 36.67 -10.79 14.81
CA ALA A 295 36.96 -12.16 14.38
C ALA A 295 36.09 -13.19 15.14
N GLY A 296 35.19 -13.88 14.44
CA GLY A 296 34.44 -15.03 14.99
C GLY A 296 32.93 -15.10 14.70
N GLN A 297 32.28 -14.08 14.12
CA GLN A 297 30.84 -14.14 13.78
C GLN A 297 30.57 -14.04 12.28
N ARG A 298 29.57 -14.80 11.80
CA ARG A 298 29.16 -14.84 10.39
C ARG A 298 28.67 -13.44 9.93
N PRO A 299 28.94 -13.04 8.67
CA PRO A 299 28.70 -11.69 8.19
C PRO A 299 27.20 -11.33 8.24
N THR A 300 26.89 -10.22 8.92
CA THR A 300 25.55 -9.65 8.90
C THR A 300 25.36 -8.90 7.57
N ARG A 301 24.57 -9.46 6.66
CA ARG A 301 24.25 -8.83 5.36
C ARG A 301 23.33 -7.62 5.57
N VAL A 302 23.81 -6.42 5.24
CA VAL A 302 22.92 -5.27 5.00
C VAL A 302 22.76 -5.11 3.49
N SER A 303 21.67 -5.65 2.93
CA SER A 303 21.34 -5.48 1.50
C SER A 303 20.32 -4.36 1.32
N ASN A 304 20.70 -3.25 0.72
CA ASN A 304 19.74 -2.27 0.21
C ASN A 304 19.44 -2.59 -1.26
N ARG A 305 18.18 -2.94 -1.56
CA ARG A 305 17.68 -3.18 -2.93
C ARG A 305 17.41 -1.84 -3.60
N TRP A 306 18.07 -1.60 -4.72
CA TRP A 306 17.74 -0.48 -5.60
C TRP A 306 16.90 -0.99 -6.79
N ALA A 307 15.67 -0.51 -6.89
CA ALA A 307 14.85 -0.67 -8.09
C ALA A 307 14.99 0.61 -8.91
N MET A 308 15.66 0.54 -10.05
CA MET A 308 15.63 1.65 -11.01
C MET A 308 14.21 1.76 -11.57
N SER A 309 13.57 2.92 -11.37
CA SER A 309 12.35 3.28 -12.08
C SER A 309 12.66 3.32 -13.58
N ARG A 310 11.89 2.56 -14.36
CA ARG A 310 11.92 2.67 -15.81
C ARG A 310 11.24 3.99 -16.19
N GLY A 311 12.03 4.98 -16.57
CA GLY A 311 11.55 6.11 -17.37
C GLY A 311 11.77 5.79 -18.85
N ALA A 312 10.69 5.81 -19.61
CA ALA A 312 10.71 5.90 -21.07
C ALA A 312 11.33 7.23 -21.53
#